data_AF-A0A2K8LYR6-F1
#
_entry.id   AF-A0A2K8LYR6-F1
#
_cell.length_a   1.000
_cell.length_b   1.000
_cell.length_c   1.000
_cell.angle_alpha   90.00
_cell.angle_beta   90.00
_cell.angle_gamma   90.00
#
_symmetry.space_group_name_H-M   'P 1'
#
loop_
_entity.id
_entity.type
_entity.pdbx_description
1 polymer ?
#
loop_
_entity_poly.entity_id
_entity_poly.type
_entity_poly.pdbx_seq_one_letter_code
_entity_poly.pdbx_strand_id
1 'polypeptide(L)'
;MDETARLWVQHSLLGDRSLTDPSRDGVWTVDVLRDLDRRFNGNPLVSGEGDGTFAGKWAIQLEHAGPELVLLAAEVLLVHFLFVGSVTYRGKLDVINATVAGTEVTLDPESVPMQAMRQGIGHPGVGFNTRRDLQVGYLIDFCLRLKELGRDERAVLLDDAWALRDFADKTDKPLREMRHIVLHLLHPETFERISSGRHKREIATAFGDLAETSGLDVDEQLFAIRDKLATLMPEGNASGQAIDFYHPPLRVAWESAGDSGEATGDLEALEWKKQIVLYGPPGTSKTYQARGLAETIIRRAALHRWGFKNFIERAELVEAAVAANVFWVQLHPGFGYPEFVRGLRLDGDRTRYHPGLLPSVVDRYHGQAFPDGLAALPVVLVLDEINRTDLSAMFGEAFSLLEAGQRGREVTLPGSNPDEQPATLALPEDLYLIGTMNEIDQSVETLDFALRRRFLWRECPFERETLLEIIQDRWAGAVRGVPYDYAAEQLARFADHAERLNIAISESAVLGRAYHVGHTYFADIVFFLGIWLSTRKSRPANGGYLWRQPRDQPQPPLLDLWSRSLKPLLEQYLAGVDDRDEQMDRFRRVFLGQ
;
A
#
# COMPACT_ATOMS: atom_id res chain seq x y z
N MET A 1 -24.81 -3.73 -8.22
CA MET A 1 -23.56 -3.93 -8.98
C MET A 1 -23.75 -5.04 -10.01
N ASP A 2 -24.05 -6.26 -9.57
CA ASP A 2 -24.19 -7.43 -10.43
C ASP A 2 -25.24 -7.25 -11.53
N GLU A 3 -26.36 -6.60 -11.20
CA GLU A 3 -27.37 -6.27 -12.22
C GLU A 3 -26.82 -5.33 -13.30
N THR A 4 -26.03 -4.32 -12.94
CA THR A 4 -25.39 -3.41 -13.90
C THR A 4 -24.39 -4.13 -14.79
N ALA A 5 -23.56 -5.02 -14.22
CA ALA A 5 -22.62 -5.84 -15.00
C ALA A 5 -23.39 -6.75 -15.98
N ARG A 6 -24.48 -7.37 -15.53
CA ARG A 6 -25.35 -8.19 -16.39
C ARG A 6 -25.98 -7.37 -17.53
N LEU A 7 -26.46 -6.16 -17.23
CA LEU A 7 -26.99 -5.24 -18.25
C LEU A 7 -25.90 -4.83 -19.25
N TRP A 8 -24.69 -4.56 -18.77
CA TRP A 8 -23.55 -4.23 -19.61
C TRP A 8 -23.20 -5.37 -20.57
N VAL A 9 -23.14 -6.61 -20.08
CA VAL A 9 -22.94 -7.78 -20.94
C VAL A 9 -24.07 -7.92 -21.97
N GLN A 10 -25.33 -7.94 -21.53
CA GLN A 10 -26.46 -8.28 -22.39
C GLN A 10 -26.81 -7.19 -23.40
N HIS A 11 -26.85 -5.93 -22.97
CA HIS A 11 -27.32 -4.82 -23.79
C HIS A 11 -26.19 -4.20 -24.60
N SER A 12 -24.99 -4.13 -24.04
CA SER A 12 -23.90 -3.32 -24.59
C SER A 12 -22.77 -4.15 -25.20
N LEU A 13 -22.24 -5.15 -24.50
CA LEU A 13 -21.12 -5.97 -25.02
C LEU A 13 -21.59 -6.98 -26.06
N LEU A 14 -22.72 -7.67 -25.82
CA LEU A 14 -23.34 -8.58 -26.79
C LEU A 14 -24.24 -7.86 -27.79
N GLY A 15 -25.08 -6.95 -27.29
CA GLY A 15 -25.89 -6.04 -28.11
C GLY A 15 -25.12 -4.82 -28.57
N ASP A 16 -25.81 -3.77 -28.98
CA ASP A 16 -25.25 -2.46 -29.36
C ASP A 16 -25.96 -1.30 -28.63
N ARG A 17 -26.68 -1.60 -27.55
CA ARG A 17 -27.53 -0.66 -26.83
C ARG A 17 -26.81 0.03 -25.69
N SER A 18 -27.33 1.19 -25.32
CA SER A 18 -26.88 1.94 -24.14
C SER A 18 -27.08 1.14 -22.85
N LEU A 19 -26.11 1.27 -21.96
CA LEU A 19 -26.13 0.68 -20.62
C LEU A 19 -27.16 1.38 -19.73
N THR A 20 -27.21 2.71 -19.78
CA THR A 20 -28.05 3.56 -18.92
C THR A 20 -29.46 3.76 -19.46
N ASP A 21 -29.66 3.67 -20.77
CA ASP A 21 -30.95 3.76 -21.44
C ASP A 21 -31.07 2.65 -22.51
N PRO A 22 -31.52 1.44 -22.12
CA PRO A 22 -31.63 0.29 -23.04
C PRO A 22 -32.58 0.51 -24.23
N SER A 23 -33.34 1.61 -24.26
CA SER A 23 -34.18 1.98 -25.42
C SER A 23 -33.36 2.56 -26.57
N ARG A 24 -32.15 3.08 -26.29
CA ARG A 24 -31.23 3.62 -27.30
C ARG A 24 -30.32 2.53 -27.85
N ASP A 25 -30.44 2.29 -29.14
CA ASP A 25 -29.59 1.37 -29.90
C ASP A 25 -28.47 2.12 -30.62
N GLY A 26 -27.43 1.40 -31.06
CA GLY A 26 -26.32 1.98 -31.83
C GLY A 26 -25.22 2.66 -31.02
N VAL A 27 -25.28 2.63 -29.68
CA VAL A 27 -24.34 3.32 -28.78
C VAL A 27 -23.05 2.51 -28.59
N TRP A 28 -23.16 1.22 -28.27
CA TRP A 28 -22.02 0.34 -28.01
C TRP A 28 -21.52 -0.39 -29.27
N THR A 29 -21.69 0.21 -30.45
CA THR A 29 -21.23 -0.38 -31.70
C THR A 29 -19.71 -0.30 -31.82
N VAL A 30 -19.14 -1.20 -32.64
CA VAL A 30 -17.70 -1.19 -32.93
C VAL A 30 -17.23 0.13 -33.53
N ASP A 31 -18.07 0.80 -34.34
CA ASP A 31 -17.70 2.06 -34.99
C ASP A 31 -17.64 3.24 -34.01
N VAL A 32 -18.58 3.31 -33.06
CA VAL A 32 -18.56 4.34 -32.02
C VAL A 32 -17.39 4.12 -31.05
N LEU A 33 -17.12 2.87 -30.66
CA LEU A 33 -15.94 2.52 -29.87
C LEU A 33 -14.63 2.86 -30.60
N ARG A 34 -14.55 2.59 -31.90
CA ARG A 34 -13.38 2.92 -32.72
C ARG A 34 -13.18 4.43 -32.85
N ASP A 35 -14.25 5.22 -32.91
CA ASP A 35 -14.15 6.68 -32.87
C ASP A 35 -13.69 7.21 -31.51
N LEU A 36 -14.24 6.66 -30.42
CA LEU A 36 -13.80 6.99 -29.06
C LEU A 36 -12.32 6.64 -28.84
N ASP A 37 -11.89 5.44 -29.25
CA ASP A 37 -10.49 5.00 -29.17
C ASP A 37 -9.56 5.93 -29.96
N ARG A 38 -9.91 6.28 -31.20
CA ARG A 38 -9.13 7.20 -32.03
C ARG A 38 -8.94 8.57 -31.38
N ARG A 39 -10.00 9.11 -30.76
CA ARG A 39 -9.98 10.42 -30.11
C ARG A 39 -9.21 10.41 -28.79
N PHE A 40 -9.33 9.32 -28.03
CA PHE A 40 -8.78 9.23 -26.69
C PHE A 40 -7.37 8.61 -26.68
N ASN A 41 -7.27 7.37 -27.12
CA ASN A 41 -6.04 6.59 -27.16
C ASN A 41 -5.15 6.95 -28.36
N GLY A 42 -5.74 7.28 -29.50
CA GLY A 42 -5.03 7.68 -30.72
C GLY A 42 -4.53 9.14 -30.70
N ASN A 43 -5.02 9.97 -29.78
CA ASN A 43 -4.61 11.37 -29.63
C ASN A 43 -4.44 11.75 -28.14
N PRO A 44 -3.40 11.22 -27.46
CA PRO A 44 -3.17 11.49 -26.05
C PRO A 44 -2.70 12.94 -25.85
N LEU A 45 -3.44 13.70 -25.02
CA LEU A 45 -3.09 15.09 -24.68
C LEU A 45 -2.06 15.14 -23.54
N VAL A 46 -0.97 15.89 -23.75
CA VAL A 46 0.16 16.03 -22.79
C VAL A 46 -0.12 17.06 -21.70
N SER A 47 0.76 17.14 -20.70
CA SER A 47 0.63 18.08 -19.57
C SER A 47 0.63 19.54 -20.05
N GLY A 48 -0.43 20.29 -19.73
CA GLY A 48 -0.60 21.72 -20.07
C GLY A 48 -1.86 22.02 -20.91
N GLU A 49 -2.45 21.00 -21.53
CA GLU A 49 -3.69 21.11 -22.30
C GLU A 49 -4.92 20.77 -21.44
N GLY A 50 -6.04 21.44 -21.72
CA GLY A 50 -7.31 21.23 -21.02
C GLY A 50 -7.17 21.37 -19.51
N ASP A 51 -6.73 22.54 -19.04
CA ASP A 51 -6.41 22.90 -17.65
C ASP A 51 -5.46 21.97 -16.87
N GLY A 52 -4.92 20.94 -17.54
CA GLY A 52 -4.06 19.94 -16.94
C GLY A 52 -4.82 18.79 -16.27
N THR A 53 -6.15 18.83 -16.20
CA THR A 53 -6.96 17.78 -15.56
C THR A 53 -7.42 16.70 -16.55
N PHE A 54 -7.79 15.53 -16.03
CA PHE A 54 -8.46 14.50 -16.82
C PHE A 54 -9.74 15.06 -17.48
N ALA A 55 -10.55 15.82 -16.73
CA ALA A 55 -11.84 16.33 -17.22
C ALA A 55 -11.67 17.33 -18.36
N GLY A 56 -10.69 18.23 -18.28
CA GLY A 56 -10.41 19.19 -19.34
C GLY A 56 -9.90 18.51 -20.61
N LYS A 57 -8.98 17.55 -20.49
CA LYS A 57 -8.51 16.73 -21.63
C LYS A 57 -9.63 15.91 -22.26
N TRP A 58 -10.44 15.27 -21.42
CA TRP A 58 -11.61 14.48 -21.84
C TRP A 58 -12.59 15.32 -22.64
N ALA A 59 -12.90 16.54 -22.19
CA ALA A 59 -13.78 17.46 -22.91
C ALA A 59 -13.23 17.86 -24.29
N ILE A 60 -11.93 18.14 -24.41
CA ILE A 60 -11.28 18.46 -25.69
C ILE A 60 -11.36 17.26 -26.64
N GLN A 61 -11.08 16.05 -26.16
CA GLN A 61 -11.10 14.84 -27.00
C GLN A 61 -12.51 14.49 -27.51
N LEU A 62 -13.54 14.88 -26.77
CA LEU A 62 -14.96 14.70 -27.12
C LEU A 62 -15.56 15.89 -27.87
N GLU A 63 -14.77 16.92 -28.20
CA GLU A 63 -15.28 18.08 -28.94
C GLU A 63 -15.88 17.65 -30.29
N HIS A 64 -17.04 18.21 -30.60
CA HIS A 64 -17.84 17.90 -31.80
C HIS A 64 -18.25 16.42 -31.96
N ALA A 65 -18.22 15.63 -30.88
CA ALA A 65 -18.74 14.27 -30.91
C ALA A 65 -20.27 14.23 -31.06
N GLY A 66 -20.78 13.20 -31.77
CA GLY A 66 -22.21 12.92 -31.85
C GLY A 66 -22.79 12.37 -30.54
N PRO A 67 -24.13 12.37 -30.39
CA PRO A 67 -24.79 11.97 -29.14
C PRO A 67 -24.51 10.52 -28.72
N GLU A 68 -24.35 9.60 -29.68
CA GLU A 68 -24.01 8.19 -29.40
C GLU A 68 -22.62 8.05 -28.78
N LEU A 69 -21.63 8.81 -29.29
CA LEU A 69 -20.26 8.78 -28.77
C LEU A 69 -20.18 9.42 -27.39
N VAL A 70 -20.85 10.57 -27.20
CA VAL A 70 -20.91 11.24 -25.89
C VAL A 70 -21.54 10.32 -24.83
N LEU A 71 -22.63 9.63 -25.18
CA LEU A 71 -23.27 8.67 -24.29
C LEU A 71 -22.37 7.46 -24.00
N LEU A 72 -21.73 6.87 -25.03
CA LEU A 72 -20.76 5.80 -24.83
C LEU A 72 -19.62 6.22 -23.89
N ALA A 73 -19.06 7.42 -24.10
CA ALA A 73 -17.98 7.96 -23.30
C ALA A 73 -18.39 8.11 -21.82
N ALA A 74 -19.60 8.61 -21.56
CA ALA A 74 -20.15 8.68 -20.20
C ALA A 74 -20.34 7.28 -19.57
N GLU A 75 -20.78 6.29 -20.36
CA GLU A 75 -21.00 4.92 -19.88
C GLU A 75 -19.70 4.15 -19.63
N VAL A 76 -18.64 4.41 -20.41
CA VAL A 76 -17.29 3.89 -20.14
C VAL A 76 -16.77 4.40 -18.79
N LEU A 77 -16.97 5.70 -18.49
CA LEU A 77 -16.63 6.26 -17.18
C LEU A 77 -17.46 5.65 -16.05
N LEU A 78 -18.75 5.40 -16.29
CA LEU A 78 -19.62 4.69 -15.35
C LEU A 78 -19.05 3.31 -15.02
N VAL A 79 -18.70 2.51 -16.03
CA VAL A 79 -18.10 1.18 -15.84
C VAL A 79 -16.80 1.25 -15.05
N HIS A 80 -15.93 2.23 -15.35
CA HIS A 80 -14.74 2.49 -14.56
C HIS A 80 -15.06 2.75 -13.07
N PHE A 81 -16.08 3.57 -12.79
CA PHE A 81 -16.48 3.93 -11.43
C PHE A 81 -17.29 2.86 -10.69
N LEU A 82 -17.71 1.78 -11.35
CA LEU A 82 -18.36 0.66 -10.68
C LEU A 82 -17.46 0.06 -9.60
N PHE A 83 -16.17 -0.13 -9.89
CA PHE A 83 -15.26 -0.73 -8.92
C PHE A 83 -14.83 0.22 -7.81
N VAL A 84 -14.66 1.51 -8.11
CA VAL A 84 -13.94 2.46 -7.24
C VAL A 84 -14.75 2.84 -5.99
N GLY A 85 -14.37 2.34 -4.81
CA GLY A 85 -14.95 2.73 -3.52
C GLY A 85 -14.34 4.01 -2.93
N SER A 86 -13.13 4.37 -3.34
CA SER A 86 -12.39 5.52 -2.81
C SER A 86 -12.94 6.89 -3.24
N VAL A 87 -13.85 6.92 -4.22
CA VAL A 87 -14.47 8.14 -4.74
C VAL A 87 -15.95 8.17 -4.35
N THR A 88 -16.37 9.28 -3.76
CA THR A 88 -17.75 9.59 -3.39
C THR A 88 -18.66 9.54 -4.60
N TYR A 89 -19.90 9.10 -4.35
CA TYR A 89 -20.93 9.05 -5.40
C TYR A 89 -21.11 10.38 -6.14
N ARG A 90 -21.09 11.50 -5.40
CA ARG A 90 -21.18 12.83 -5.99
C ARG A 90 -19.99 13.14 -6.90
N GLY A 91 -18.76 12.84 -6.48
CA GLY A 91 -17.57 13.02 -7.30
C GLY A 91 -17.63 12.21 -8.61
N LYS A 92 -18.13 10.98 -8.55
CA LYS A 92 -18.37 10.14 -9.74
C LYS A 92 -19.37 10.79 -10.70
N LEU A 93 -20.51 11.26 -10.15
CA LEU A 93 -21.53 11.95 -10.93
C LEU A 93 -21.02 13.25 -11.55
N ASP A 94 -20.23 14.04 -10.83
CA ASP A 94 -19.69 15.29 -11.36
C ASP A 94 -18.83 15.04 -12.61
N VAL A 95 -17.99 13.99 -12.60
CA VAL A 95 -17.16 13.59 -13.75
C VAL A 95 -18.01 13.09 -14.92
N ILE A 96 -19.00 12.24 -14.65
CA ILE A 96 -19.88 11.69 -15.70
C ILE A 96 -20.76 12.78 -16.30
N ASN A 97 -21.38 13.63 -15.47
CA ASN A 97 -22.24 14.72 -15.92
C ASN A 97 -21.46 15.78 -16.69
N ALA A 98 -20.19 16.02 -16.34
CA ALA A 98 -19.32 16.89 -17.14
C ALA A 98 -19.10 16.38 -18.57
N THR A 99 -19.18 15.06 -18.79
CA THR A 99 -19.05 14.45 -20.13
C THR A 99 -20.22 14.80 -21.05
N VAL A 100 -21.43 14.91 -20.49
CA VAL A 100 -22.66 15.21 -21.25
C VAL A 100 -23.02 16.71 -21.21
N ALA A 101 -22.31 17.51 -20.42
CA ALA A 101 -22.60 18.92 -20.22
C ALA A 101 -22.52 19.70 -21.54
N GLY A 102 -23.56 20.47 -21.85
CA GLY A 102 -23.64 21.24 -23.10
C GLY A 102 -24.03 20.41 -24.33
N THR A 103 -24.41 19.14 -24.16
CA THR A 103 -24.92 18.27 -25.22
C THR A 103 -26.41 17.98 -25.05
N GLU A 104 -27.04 17.35 -26.04
CA GLU A 104 -28.44 16.89 -25.96
C GLU A 104 -28.60 15.56 -25.19
N VAL A 105 -27.49 14.94 -24.76
CA VAL A 105 -27.51 13.67 -24.02
C VAL A 105 -27.94 13.90 -22.58
N THR A 106 -28.92 13.12 -22.14
CA THR A 106 -29.40 13.10 -20.76
C THR A 106 -29.14 11.74 -20.14
N LEU A 107 -28.69 11.74 -18.88
CA LEU A 107 -28.49 10.54 -18.08
C LEU A 107 -29.54 10.51 -16.99
N ASP A 108 -30.26 9.39 -16.85
CA ASP A 108 -31.19 9.21 -15.75
C ASP A 108 -30.42 8.82 -14.48
N PRO A 109 -30.34 9.72 -13.46
CA PRO A 109 -29.65 9.40 -12.22
C PRO A 109 -30.32 8.26 -11.43
N GLU A 110 -31.58 7.94 -11.71
CA GLU A 110 -32.32 6.84 -11.09
C GLU A 110 -32.18 5.51 -11.85
N SER A 111 -31.50 5.51 -13.00
CA SER A 111 -31.19 4.27 -13.71
C SER A 111 -30.34 3.34 -12.83
N VAL A 112 -30.56 2.03 -12.98
CA VAL A 112 -29.85 1.00 -12.20
C VAL A 112 -28.33 1.15 -12.29
N PRO A 113 -27.70 1.37 -13.48
CA PRO A 113 -26.27 1.59 -13.57
C PRO A 113 -25.77 2.84 -12.84
N MET A 114 -26.53 3.93 -12.88
CA MET A 114 -26.16 5.16 -12.18
C MET A 114 -26.20 4.96 -10.66
N GLN A 115 -27.26 4.36 -10.14
CA GLN A 115 -27.40 4.09 -8.71
C GLN A 115 -26.36 3.09 -8.19
N ALA A 116 -25.92 2.13 -9.02
CA ALA A 116 -24.95 1.11 -8.64
C ALA A 116 -23.60 1.70 -8.18
N MET A 117 -23.15 2.81 -8.80
CA MET A 117 -21.91 3.50 -8.43
C MET A 117 -21.85 3.97 -6.97
N ARG A 118 -22.96 4.01 -6.22
CA ARG A 118 -22.96 4.39 -4.80
C ARG A 118 -22.19 3.40 -3.91
N GLN A 119 -22.13 2.14 -4.29
CA GLN A 119 -21.58 1.07 -3.44
C GLN A 119 -20.05 0.99 -3.54
N GLY A 120 -19.52 0.97 -4.77
CA GLY A 120 -18.11 0.62 -5.00
C GLY A 120 -17.82 -0.85 -4.62
N ILE A 121 -16.71 -1.40 -5.13
CA ILE A 121 -16.31 -2.80 -4.90
C ILE A 121 -14.98 -2.86 -4.14
N GLY A 122 -14.02 -2.02 -4.53
CA GLY A 122 -12.66 -2.03 -3.98
C GLY A 122 -12.01 -0.66 -4.01
N HIS A 123 -10.87 -0.55 -3.33
CA HIS A 123 -10.08 0.66 -3.27
C HIS A 123 -8.79 0.43 -4.06
N PRO A 124 -8.74 0.78 -5.36
CA PRO A 124 -7.61 0.42 -6.22
C PRO A 124 -6.35 1.26 -6.00
N GLY A 125 -6.29 2.04 -4.91
CA GLY A 125 -5.19 2.92 -4.59
C GLY A 125 -5.25 4.29 -5.29
N VAL A 126 -4.35 5.18 -4.89
CA VAL A 126 -4.33 6.57 -5.40
C VAL A 126 -3.72 6.64 -6.80
N GLY A 127 -2.75 5.76 -7.12
CA GLY A 127 -2.19 5.62 -8.47
C GLY A 127 -3.26 5.37 -9.54
N PHE A 128 -4.19 4.45 -9.28
CA PHE A 128 -5.33 4.18 -10.16
C PHE A 128 -6.21 5.41 -10.40
N ASN A 129 -6.53 6.15 -9.34
CA ASN A 129 -7.40 7.33 -9.42
C ASN A 129 -6.73 8.51 -10.12
N THR A 130 -5.42 8.68 -9.94
CA THR A 130 -4.63 9.76 -10.53
C THR A 130 -4.29 9.50 -12.00
N ARG A 131 -3.99 8.25 -12.36
CA ARG A 131 -3.74 7.82 -13.75
C ARG A 131 -5.00 7.26 -14.42
N ARG A 132 -6.13 7.95 -14.23
CA ARG A 132 -7.42 7.58 -14.82
C ARG A 132 -7.34 7.48 -16.35
N ASP A 133 -6.49 8.29 -16.97
CA ASP A 133 -6.20 8.26 -18.40
C ASP A 133 -5.84 6.85 -18.88
N LEU A 134 -4.93 6.17 -18.17
CA LEU A 134 -4.51 4.82 -18.52
C LEU A 134 -5.63 3.80 -18.28
N GLN A 135 -6.34 3.91 -17.16
CA GLN A 135 -7.39 2.97 -16.78
C GLN A 135 -8.57 3.00 -17.77
N VAL A 136 -9.01 4.19 -18.13
CA VAL A 136 -10.08 4.40 -19.13
C VAL A 136 -9.58 3.98 -20.52
N GLY A 137 -8.32 4.29 -20.86
CA GLY A 137 -7.72 3.88 -22.14
C GLY A 137 -7.69 2.37 -22.34
N TYR A 138 -7.31 1.60 -21.30
CA TYR A 138 -7.37 0.13 -21.33
C TYR A 138 -8.81 -0.38 -21.47
N LEU A 139 -9.76 0.21 -20.75
CA LEU A 139 -11.17 -0.21 -20.83
C LEU A 139 -11.75 0.00 -22.24
N ILE A 140 -11.44 1.12 -22.89
CA ILE A 140 -11.83 1.40 -24.27
C ILE A 140 -11.21 0.36 -25.23
N ASP A 141 -9.90 0.10 -25.11
CA ASP A 141 -9.19 -0.92 -25.89
C ASP A 141 -9.83 -2.31 -25.74
N PHE A 142 -10.06 -2.75 -24.51
CA PHE A 142 -10.68 -4.04 -24.21
C PHE A 142 -12.06 -4.16 -24.88
N CYS A 143 -12.91 -3.14 -24.73
CA CYS A 143 -14.24 -3.15 -25.32
C CYS A 143 -14.17 -3.13 -26.85
N LEU A 144 -13.27 -2.36 -27.45
CA LEU A 144 -13.09 -2.31 -28.90
C LEU A 144 -12.67 -3.67 -29.45
N ARG A 145 -11.61 -4.28 -28.90
CA ARG A 145 -11.13 -5.61 -29.32
C ARG A 145 -12.24 -6.66 -29.19
N LEU A 146 -13.05 -6.58 -28.13
CA LEU A 146 -14.16 -7.51 -27.92
C LEU A 146 -15.23 -7.31 -29.00
N LYS A 147 -15.58 -6.06 -29.31
CA LYS A 147 -16.60 -5.72 -30.32
C LYS A 147 -16.18 -5.95 -31.76
N GLU A 148 -14.88 -6.10 -32.02
CA GLU A 148 -14.38 -6.55 -33.32
C GLU A 148 -14.63 -8.04 -33.58
N LEU A 149 -14.89 -8.84 -32.53
CA LEU A 149 -15.31 -10.23 -32.66
C LEU A 149 -16.78 -10.35 -33.10
N GLY A 150 -17.08 -11.45 -33.78
CA GLY A 150 -18.46 -11.81 -34.12
C GLY A 150 -19.33 -11.95 -32.86
N ARG A 151 -20.64 -11.73 -32.98
CA ARG A 151 -21.55 -11.80 -31.82
C ARG A 151 -21.51 -13.15 -31.11
N ASP A 152 -21.44 -14.25 -31.86
CA ASP A 152 -21.39 -15.60 -31.31
C ASP A 152 -20.03 -15.87 -30.64
N GLU A 153 -18.93 -15.39 -31.24
CA GLU A 153 -17.59 -15.48 -30.64
C GLU A 153 -17.51 -14.68 -29.33
N ARG A 154 -18.09 -13.48 -29.28
CA ARG A 154 -18.22 -12.69 -28.05
C ARG A 154 -19.01 -13.44 -26.97
N ALA A 155 -20.11 -14.06 -27.35
CA ALA A 155 -20.95 -14.81 -26.41
C ALA A 155 -20.21 -15.99 -25.79
N VAL A 156 -19.47 -16.75 -26.61
CA VAL A 156 -18.62 -17.85 -26.11
C VAL A 156 -17.52 -17.30 -25.20
N LEU A 157 -16.85 -16.23 -25.60
CA LEU A 157 -15.75 -15.65 -24.83
C LEU A 157 -16.19 -15.07 -23.48
N LEU A 158 -17.36 -14.42 -23.42
CA LEU A 158 -17.91 -13.85 -22.19
C LEU A 158 -18.53 -14.89 -21.25
N ASP A 159 -18.71 -16.14 -21.69
CA ASP A 159 -19.19 -17.25 -20.85
C ASP A 159 -18.03 -18.03 -20.22
N ASP A 160 -16.86 -18.04 -20.88
CA ASP A 160 -15.63 -18.71 -20.41
C ASP A 160 -14.68 -17.71 -19.72
N ALA A 161 -14.69 -17.73 -18.39
CA ALA A 161 -13.86 -16.85 -17.56
C ALA A 161 -12.35 -16.93 -17.87
N TRP A 162 -11.83 -18.12 -18.16
CA TRP A 162 -10.39 -18.31 -18.40
C TRP A 162 -10.01 -17.91 -19.82
N ALA A 163 -10.86 -18.18 -20.82
CA ALA A 163 -10.66 -17.62 -22.15
C ALA A 163 -10.72 -16.09 -22.14
N LEU A 164 -11.62 -15.51 -21.32
CA LEU A 164 -11.72 -14.07 -21.14
C LEU A 164 -10.47 -13.47 -20.47
N ARG A 165 -9.90 -14.17 -19.46
CA ARG A 165 -8.60 -13.82 -18.85
C ARG A 165 -7.52 -13.70 -19.92
N ASP A 166 -7.36 -14.76 -20.72
CA ASP A 166 -6.35 -14.81 -21.78
C ASP A 166 -6.59 -13.74 -22.86
N PHE A 167 -7.85 -13.40 -23.12
CA PHE A 167 -8.21 -12.30 -24.03
C PHE A 167 -7.88 -10.92 -23.44
N ALA A 168 -8.12 -10.71 -22.15
CA ALA A 168 -7.82 -9.46 -21.47
C ALA A 168 -6.31 -9.14 -21.48
N ASP A 169 -5.47 -10.18 -21.47
CA ASP A 169 -4.02 -10.08 -21.51
C ASP A 169 -3.44 -9.79 -22.92
N LYS A 170 -4.24 -10.00 -23.99
CA LYS A 170 -3.85 -9.74 -25.40
C LYS A 170 -3.99 -8.25 -25.78
N THR A 171 -3.25 -7.37 -25.11
CA THR A 171 -3.20 -5.93 -25.42
C THR A 171 -1.76 -5.45 -25.61
N ASP A 172 -1.57 -4.38 -26.39
CA ASP A 172 -0.30 -3.65 -26.52
C ASP A 172 -0.10 -2.62 -25.41
N LYS A 173 -1.14 -2.35 -24.60
CA LYS A 173 -1.16 -1.42 -23.47
C LYS A 173 -1.40 -2.17 -22.16
N PRO A 174 -0.46 -3.02 -21.70
CA PRO A 174 -0.67 -3.83 -20.51
C PRO A 174 -0.88 -2.95 -19.27
N LEU A 175 -2.07 -3.04 -18.68
CA LEU A 175 -2.43 -2.36 -17.45
C LEU A 175 -3.09 -3.35 -16.52
N ARG A 176 -2.39 -3.72 -15.44
CA ARG A 176 -2.78 -4.84 -14.59
C ARG A 176 -4.05 -4.56 -13.79
N GLU A 177 -4.21 -3.32 -13.30
CA GLU A 177 -5.30 -2.98 -12.39
C GLU A 177 -6.67 -3.02 -13.07
N MET A 178 -6.84 -2.26 -14.16
CA MET A 178 -8.12 -2.29 -14.89
C MET A 178 -8.41 -3.67 -15.47
N ARG A 179 -7.39 -4.41 -15.92
CA ARG A 179 -7.52 -5.80 -16.36
C ARG A 179 -8.15 -6.67 -15.27
N HIS A 180 -7.63 -6.62 -14.05
CA HIS A 180 -8.18 -7.40 -12.94
C HIS A 180 -9.61 -6.94 -12.57
N ILE A 181 -9.89 -5.64 -12.64
CA ILE A 181 -11.21 -5.07 -12.36
C ILE A 181 -12.25 -5.55 -13.37
N VAL A 182 -11.94 -5.48 -14.68
CA VAL A 182 -12.86 -5.91 -15.75
C VAL A 182 -13.21 -7.38 -15.59
N LEU A 183 -12.22 -8.23 -15.32
CA LEU A 183 -12.45 -9.65 -15.12
C LEU A 183 -13.33 -9.93 -13.89
N HIS A 184 -13.11 -9.22 -12.78
CA HIS A 184 -14.00 -9.32 -11.62
C HIS A 184 -15.42 -8.81 -11.90
N LEU A 185 -15.58 -7.72 -12.66
CA LEU A 185 -16.90 -7.21 -13.02
C LEU A 185 -17.68 -8.20 -13.89
N LEU A 186 -16.99 -8.94 -14.77
CA LEU A 186 -17.61 -9.88 -15.71
C LEU A 186 -17.81 -11.29 -15.11
N HIS A 187 -16.89 -11.74 -14.26
CA HIS A 187 -16.93 -13.04 -13.59
C HIS A 187 -16.53 -12.92 -12.10
N PRO A 188 -17.36 -12.30 -11.24
CA PRO A 188 -17.06 -12.12 -9.82
C PRO A 188 -16.97 -13.44 -9.04
N GLU A 189 -17.63 -14.49 -9.53
CA GLU A 189 -17.57 -15.85 -9.00
C GLU A 189 -16.28 -16.60 -9.35
N THR A 190 -15.47 -16.06 -10.28
CA THR A 190 -14.18 -16.63 -10.68
C THR A 190 -13.04 -15.75 -10.19
N PHE A 191 -13.03 -14.46 -10.53
CA PHE A 191 -11.95 -13.54 -10.20
C PHE A 191 -12.23 -12.73 -8.94
N GLU A 192 -11.22 -12.62 -8.08
CA GLU A 192 -11.30 -11.84 -6.85
C GLU A 192 -11.45 -10.34 -7.08
N ARG A 193 -12.07 -9.64 -6.12
CA ARG A 193 -12.22 -8.17 -6.09
C ARG A 193 -10.92 -7.41 -5.78
N ILE A 194 -9.82 -7.87 -6.36
CA ILE A 194 -8.46 -7.40 -6.11
C ILE A 194 -7.93 -6.76 -7.40
N SER A 195 -7.75 -5.45 -7.38
CA SER A 195 -7.10 -4.74 -8.49
C SER A 195 -5.57 -4.83 -8.47
N SER A 196 -4.96 -5.11 -7.32
CA SER A 196 -3.51 -5.18 -7.19
C SER A 196 -2.99 -6.58 -7.50
N GLY A 197 -2.23 -6.73 -8.59
CA GLY A 197 -1.57 -8.00 -8.93
C GLY A 197 -0.55 -8.46 -7.87
N ARG A 198 -0.06 -7.55 -7.04
CA ARG A 198 0.78 -7.85 -5.88
C ARG A 198 -0.04 -8.52 -4.77
N HIS A 199 -1.14 -7.92 -4.33
CA HIS A 199 -1.98 -8.51 -3.29
C HIS A 199 -2.46 -9.91 -3.70
N LYS A 200 -2.76 -10.11 -4.99
CA LYS A 200 -3.07 -11.44 -5.53
C LYS A 200 -1.98 -12.47 -5.22
N ARG A 201 -0.71 -12.13 -5.45
CA ARG A 201 0.44 -13.00 -5.15
C ARG A 201 0.62 -13.23 -3.65
N GLU A 202 0.53 -12.18 -2.83
CA GLU A 202 0.67 -12.29 -1.37
C GLU A 202 -0.40 -13.22 -0.76
N ILE A 203 -1.64 -13.07 -1.20
CA ILE A 203 -2.74 -13.94 -0.79
C ILE A 203 -2.49 -15.38 -1.24
N ALA A 204 -2.12 -15.58 -2.51
CA ALA A 204 -1.84 -16.91 -3.04
C ALA A 204 -0.70 -17.61 -2.27
N THR A 205 0.36 -16.86 -1.93
CA THR A 205 1.48 -17.33 -1.12
C THR A 205 1.09 -17.63 0.34
N ALA A 206 0.27 -16.78 0.97
CA ALA A 206 -0.13 -16.96 2.36
C ALA A 206 -1.07 -18.17 2.56
N PHE A 207 -1.96 -18.43 1.60
CA PHE A 207 -2.98 -19.47 1.70
C PHE A 207 -2.75 -20.66 0.77
N GLY A 208 -1.60 -20.72 0.09
CA GLY A 208 -1.28 -21.74 -0.90
C GLY A 208 -1.36 -23.17 -0.37
N ASP A 209 -1.09 -23.39 0.91
CA ASP A 209 -1.16 -24.71 1.56
C ASP A 209 -2.61 -25.26 1.70
N LEU A 210 -3.62 -24.40 1.50
CA LEU A 210 -5.02 -24.83 1.60
C LEU A 210 -5.49 -25.61 0.37
N ALA A 211 -4.88 -25.37 -0.79
CA ALA A 211 -5.33 -25.90 -2.07
C ALA A 211 -4.16 -26.41 -2.94
N GLU A 212 -4.46 -27.27 -3.90
CA GLU A 212 -3.47 -27.71 -4.89
C GLU A 212 -3.23 -26.58 -5.91
N THR A 213 -2.16 -25.82 -5.69
CA THR A 213 -1.83 -24.60 -6.45
C THR A 213 -0.66 -24.77 -7.43
N SER A 214 -0.05 -25.96 -7.48
CA SER A 214 1.17 -26.20 -8.25
C SER A 214 0.92 -26.10 -9.75
N GLY A 215 1.71 -25.27 -10.44
CA GLY A 215 1.64 -25.07 -11.89
C GLY A 215 0.51 -24.15 -12.37
N LEU A 216 -0.32 -23.65 -11.46
CA LEU A 216 -1.40 -22.72 -11.76
C LEU A 216 -0.90 -21.28 -11.81
N ASP A 217 -1.56 -20.43 -12.61
CA ASP A 217 -1.34 -18.99 -12.54
C ASP A 217 -2.00 -18.38 -11.29
N VAL A 218 -1.68 -17.12 -10.97
CA VAL A 218 -2.16 -16.49 -9.73
C VAL A 218 -3.70 -16.42 -9.62
N ASP A 219 -4.42 -16.20 -10.72
CA ASP A 219 -5.89 -16.15 -10.69
C ASP A 219 -6.48 -17.55 -10.42
N GLU A 220 -5.92 -18.58 -11.04
CA GLU A 220 -6.27 -19.99 -10.79
C GLU A 220 -5.98 -20.43 -9.35
N GLN A 221 -4.83 -20.01 -8.80
CA GLN A 221 -4.48 -20.26 -7.40
C GLN A 221 -5.51 -19.63 -6.46
N LEU A 222 -5.87 -18.36 -6.69
CA LEU A 222 -6.85 -17.65 -5.87
C LEU A 222 -8.23 -18.30 -5.95
N PHE A 223 -8.66 -18.75 -7.13
CA PHE A 223 -9.92 -19.47 -7.31
C PHE A 223 -9.94 -20.75 -6.45
N ALA A 224 -8.89 -21.57 -6.54
CA ALA A 224 -8.78 -22.81 -5.77
C ALA A 224 -8.73 -22.56 -4.25
N ILE A 225 -8.01 -21.51 -3.82
CA ILE A 225 -7.95 -21.09 -2.42
C ILE A 225 -9.33 -20.62 -1.93
N ARG A 226 -10.04 -19.78 -2.68
CA ARG A 226 -11.38 -19.31 -2.30
C ARG A 226 -12.35 -20.48 -2.17
N ASP A 227 -12.36 -21.41 -3.11
CA ASP A 227 -13.21 -22.60 -3.06
C ASP A 227 -12.94 -23.41 -1.78
N LYS A 228 -11.66 -23.62 -1.46
CA LYS A 228 -11.31 -24.27 -0.20
C LYS A 228 -11.77 -23.48 1.02
N LEU A 229 -11.55 -22.17 1.05
CA LEU A 229 -11.95 -21.30 2.16
C LEU A 229 -13.46 -21.32 2.35
N ALA A 230 -14.26 -21.36 1.28
CA ALA A 230 -15.72 -21.48 1.38
C ALA A 230 -16.15 -22.78 2.09
N THR A 231 -15.39 -23.88 1.95
CA THR A 231 -15.64 -25.12 2.71
C THR A 231 -15.25 -25.01 4.19
N LEU A 232 -14.22 -24.23 4.50
CA LEU A 232 -13.68 -24.07 5.86
C LEU A 232 -14.42 -22.97 6.65
N MET A 233 -15.01 -22.00 5.94
CA MET A 233 -15.75 -20.86 6.48
C MET A 233 -17.10 -20.71 5.76
N PRO A 234 -18.07 -21.62 6.00
CA PRO A 234 -19.35 -21.61 5.28
C PRO A 234 -20.19 -20.36 5.55
N GLU A 235 -19.98 -19.67 6.67
CA GLU A 235 -20.63 -18.39 6.99
C GLU A 235 -19.93 -17.18 6.35
N GLY A 236 -18.85 -17.40 5.60
CA GLY A 236 -18.00 -16.34 5.07
C GLY A 236 -17.26 -15.55 6.15
N ASN A 237 -16.58 -14.47 5.75
CA ASN A 237 -15.96 -13.50 6.64
C ASN A 237 -16.32 -12.04 6.30
N ALA A 238 -17.21 -11.86 5.33
CA ALA A 238 -17.79 -10.59 4.95
C ALA A 238 -19.33 -10.70 4.85
N SER A 239 -19.99 -9.57 4.59
CA SER A 239 -21.44 -9.52 4.43
C SER A 239 -21.94 -10.47 3.34
N GLY A 240 -23.09 -11.10 3.55
CA GLY A 240 -23.69 -11.99 2.55
C GLY A 240 -23.03 -13.37 2.46
N GLN A 241 -22.37 -13.82 3.53
CA GLN A 241 -21.66 -15.10 3.59
C GLN A 241 -20.54 -15.26 2.54
N ALA A 242 -19.98 -14.14 2.09
CA ALA A 242 -18.89 -14.12 1.12
C ALA A 242 -17.52 -14.33 1.79
N ILE A 243 -16.60 -14.97 1.06
CA ILE A 243 -15.17 -14.97 1.36
C ILE A 243 -14.57 -13.69 0.79
N ASP A 244 -13.82 -12.97 1.62
CA ASP A 244 -13.23 -11.69 1.27
C ASP A 244 -11.85 -11.53 1.92
N PHE A 245 -10.81 -11.52 1.10
CA PHE A 245 -9.42 -11.45 1.56
C PHE A 245 -9.06 -10.11 2.23
N TYR A 246 -9.84 -9.04 2.03
CA TYR A 246 -9.64 -7.76 2.71
C TYR A 246 -10.41 -7.62 4.03
N HIS A 247 -11.13 -8.67 4.45
CA HIS A 247 -11.78 -8.73 5.75
C HIS A 247 -11.00 -9.62 6.74
N PRO A 248 -10.97 -9.27 8.03
CA PRO A 248 -10.53 -10.20 9.06
C PRO A 248 -11.35 -11.50 9.01
N PRO A 249 -10.77 -12.64 9.41
CA PRO A 249 -9.38 -12.83 9.85
C PRO A 249 -8.39 -13.05 8.70
N LEU A 250 -8.83 -13.06 7.43
CA LEU A 250 -7.96 -13.36 6.29
C LEU A 250 -6.93 -12.25 6.05
N ARG A 251 -7.36 -10.98 6.08
CA ARG A 251 -6.49 -9.82 5.80
C ARG A 251 -5.19 -9.83 6.60
N VAL A 252 -5.29 -10.08 7.90
CA VAL A 252 -4.14 -10.02 8.83
C VAL A 252 -3.12 -11.13 8.62
N ALA A 253 -3.44 -12.17 7.84
CA ALA A 253 -2.54 -13.27 7.58
C ALA A 253 -1.61 -13.03 6.39
N TRP A 254 -2.00 -12.16 5.44
CA TRP A 254 -1.24 -11.89 4.23
C TRP A 254 -0.74 -10.44 4.12
N GLU A 255 -1.46 -9.48 4.71
CA GLU A 255 -1.09 -8.06 4.63
C GLU A 255 0.20 -7.79 5.43
N SER A 256 1.25 -7.36 4.75
CA SER A 256 2.48 -6.84 5.37
C SER A 256 2.49 -5.31 5.34
N ALA A 257 2.85 -4.66 6.45
CA ALA A 257 2.86 -3.20 6.50
C ALA A 257 3.99 -2.59 5.64
N GLY A 258 3.56 -1.90 4.57
CA GLY A 258 4.31 -0.90 3.82
C GLY A 258 5.36 -1.43 2.87
N ASP A 259 4.89 -1.89 1.71
CA ASP A 259 5.76 -2.35 0.64
C ASP A 259 5.08 -2.01 -0.71
N SER A 260 5.85 -1.33 -1.55
CA SER A 260 5.40 -0.49 -2.69
C SER A 260 5.92 -1.00 -4.04
N GLY A 261 6.55 -2.18 -4.09
CA GLY A 261 7.20 -2.70 -5.30
C GLY A 261 6.62 -4.00 -5.87
N GLU A 262 7.06 -4.37 -7.09
CA GLU A 262 6.74 -5.64 -7.76
C GLU A 262 7.71 -6.81 -7.43
N ALA A 263 8.78 -6.55 -6.67
CA ALA A 263 9.87 -7.49 -6.31
C ALA A 263 9.49 -8.50 -5.20
N THR A 264 10.44 -9.35 -4.79
CA THR A 264 10.33 -10.25 -3.62
C THR A 264 9.87 -9.45 -2.40
N GLY A 265 8.77 -9.86 -1.79
CA GLY A 265 8.20 -9.13 -0.66
C GLY A 265 9.08 -9.22 0.57
N ASP A 266 9.02 -8.21 1.44
CA ASP A 266 9.87 -8.17 2.65
C ASP A 266 9.70 -9.38 3.56
N LEU A 267 8.49 -9.94 3.58
CA LEU A 267 8.17 -11.13 4.35
C LEU A 267 8.93 -12.36 3.82
N GLU A 268 8.97 -12.56 2.51
CA GLU A 268 9.72 -13.66 1.87
C GLU A 268 11.23 -13.50 2.10
N ALA A 269 11.71 -12.25 1.95
CA ALA A 269 13.10 -11.92 2.17
C ALA A 269 13.52 -12.19 3.63
N LEU A 270 12.66 -11.80 4.58
CA LEU A 270 12.85 -12.03 6.00
C LEU A 270 12.71 -13.51 6.39
N GLU A 271 11.80 -14.27 5.76
CA GLU A 271 11.70 -15.73 5.92
C GLU A 271 12.98 -16.44 5.46
N TRP A 272 13.65 -15.93 4.45
CA TRP A 272 14.92 -16.48 3.96
C TRP A 272 16.11 -16.11 4.85
N LYS A 273 16.35 -14.81 5.12
CA LYS A 273 17.56 -14.37 5.84
C LYS A 273 17.40 -14.37 7.36
N LYS A 274 16.16 -14.34 7.88
CA LYS A 274 15.80 -14.17 9.31
C LYS A 274 16.20 -12.83 9.92
N GLN A 275 16.81 -11.93 9.15
CA GLN A 275 17.13 -10.59 9.61
C GLN A 275 17.12 -9.55 8.51
N ILE A 276 16.50 -8.41 8.78
CA ILE A 276 16.36 -7.28 7.85
C ILE A 276 16.56 -5.95 8.60
N VAL A 277 17.14 -4.95 7.94
CA VAL A 277 17.20 -3.57 8.41
C VAL A 277 16.39 -2.70 7.45
N LEU A 278 15.40 -2.02 8.01
CA LEU A 278 14.65 -0.97 7.33
C LEU A 278 15.38 0.34 7.55
N TYR A 279 15.95 0.91 6.50
CA TYR A 279 16.73 2.13 6.59
C TYR A 279 16.20 3.23 5.69
N GLY A 280 16.47 4.48 6.04
CA GLY A 280 16.13 5.60 5.20
C GLY A 280 15.96 6.89 6.00
N PRO A 281 15.48 7.94 5.34
CA PRO A 281 15.28 9.25 5.95
C PRO A 281 14.31 9.21 7.14
N PRO A 282 14.42 10.12 8.11
CA PRO A 282 13.49 10.18 9.23
C PRO A 282 12.06 10.47 8.75
N GLY A 283 11.08 9.84 9.40
CA GLY A 283 9.66 10.06 9.08
C GLY A 283 9.14 9.28 7.86
N THR A 284 9.86 8.28 7.35
CA THR A 284 9.39 7.39 6.26
C THR A 284 8.61 6.15 6.76
N SER A 285 7.99 6.22 7.94
CA SER A 285 7.14 5.16 8.51
C SER A 285 7.83 3.79 8.78
N LYS A 286 9.17 3.75 8.84
CA LYS A 286 9.96 2.52 9.08
C LYS A 286 9.52 1.74 10.32
N THR A 287 9.29 2.43 11.44
CA THR A 287 8.82 1.83 12.71
C THR A 287 7.45 1.17 12.54
N TYR A 288 6.54 1.78 11.78
CA TYR A 288 5.23 1.20 11.49
C TYR A 288 5.36 -0.07 10.63
N GLN A 289 6.21 -0.01 9.60
CA GLN A 289 6.50 -1.15 8.73
C GLN A 289 7.15 -2.31 9.49
N ALA A 290 8.14 -2.03 10.36
CA ALA A 290 8.78 -3.03 11.21
C ALA A 290 7.78 -3.76 12.12
N ARG A 291 6.83 -3.01 12.70
CA ARG A 291 5.78 -3.58 13.54
C ARG A 291 4.88 -4.52 12.74
N GLY A 292 4.35 -4.07 11.60
CA GLY A 292 3.47 -4.94 10.79
C GLY A 292 4.20 -6.19 10.32
N LEU A 293 5.46 -6.07 9.89
CA LEU A 293 6.27 -7.22 9.50
C LEU A 293 6.46 -8.21 10.66
N ALA A 294 6.74 -7.73 11.88
CA ALA A 294 6.88 -8.57 13.07
C ALA A 294 5.61 -9.34 13.41
N GLU A 295 4.46 -8.65 13.38
CA GLU A 295 3.15 -9.26 13.68
C GLU A 295 2.77 -10.29 12.61
N THR A 296 2.96 -9.97 11.32
CA THR A 296 2.62 -10.86 10.20
C THR A 296 3.44 -12.16 10.22
N ILE A 297 4.72 -12.14 10.61
CA ILE A 297 5.54 -13.35 10.75
C ILE A 297 4.89 -14.36 11.71
N ILE A 298 4.43 -13.89 12.86
CA ILE A 298 3.86 -14.76 13.90
C ILE A 298 2.50 -15.30 13.43
N ARG A 299 1.66 -14.44 12.84
CA ARG A 299 0.35 -14.83 12.30
C ARG A 299 0.46 -15.85 11.19
N ARG A 300 1.39 -15.64 10.26
CA ARG A 300 1.65 -16.54 9.15
C ARG A 300 2.18 -17.88 9.64
N ALA A 301 3.12 -17.86 10.60
CA ALA A 301 3.57 -19.09 11.23
C ALA A 301 2.45 -19.84 11.95
N ALA A 302 1.53 -19.14 12.62
CA ALA A 302 0.34 -19.75 13.22
C ALA A 302 -0.56 -20.38 12.16
N LEU A 303 -0.83 -19.68 11.06
CA LEU A 303 -1.61 -20.20 9.93
C LEU A 303 -1.03 -21.51 9.38
N HIS A 304 0.27 -21.55 9.10
CA HIS A 304 0.91 -22.73 8.51
C HIS A 304 1.13 -23.87 9.53
N ARG A 305 1.56 -23.57 10.76
CA ARG A 305 1.95 -24.60 11.75
C ARG A 305 0.76 -25.13 12.55
N TRP A 306 -0.21 -24.29 12.86
CA TRP A 306 -1.42 -24.70 13.59
C TRP A 306 -2.52 -25.13 12.62
N GLY A 307 -2.40 -24.76 11.34
CA GLY A 307 -3.41 -24.98 10.32
C GLY A 307 -4.54 -23.96 10.42
N PHE A 308 -5.20 -23.74 9.29
CA PHE A 308 -6.26 -22.75 9.15
C PHE A 308 -7.35 -22.85 10.22
N LYS A 309 -7.83 -24.06 10.52
CA LYS A 309 -8.88 -24.26 11.53
C LYS A 309 -8.50 -23.67 12.90
N ASN A 310 -7.31 -24.01 13.41
CA ASN A 310 -6.87 -23.50 14.70
C ASN A 310 -6.54 -22.00 14.66
N PHE A 311 -6.02 -21.50 13.54
CA PHE A 311 -5.78 -20.07 13.35
C PHE A 311 -7.08 -19.25 13.51
N ILE A 312 -8.19 -19.75 12.96
CA ILE A 312 -9.50 -19.09 13.03
C ILE A 312 -10.16 -19.31 14.41
N GLU A 313 -10.33 -20.57 14.83
CA GLU A 313 -11.06 -20.91 16.07
C GLU A 313 -10.35 -20.43 17.34
N ARG A 314 -9.03 -20.18 17.27
CA ARG A 314 -8.21 -19.73 18.39
C ARG A 314 -7.58 -18.36 18.13
N ALA A 315 -8.31 -17.46 17.47
CA ALA A 315 -7.81 -16.11 17.16
C ALA A 315 -7.23 -15.37 18.38
N GLU A 316 -7.87 -15.47 19.55
CA GLU A 316 -7.36 -14.87 20.80
C GLU A 316 -5.99 -15.43 21.22
N LEU A 317 -5.74 -16.71 20.97
CA LEU A 317 -4.44 -17.34 21.25
C LEU A 317 -3.38 -16.86 20.26
N VAL A 318 -3.74 -16.63 18.99
CA VAL A 318 -2.86 -16.02 17.99
C VAL A 318 -2.49 -14.60 18.42
N GLU A 319 -3.44 -13.77 18.83
CA GLU A 319 -3.18 -12.41 19.32
C GLU A 319 -2.29 -12.41 20.57
N ALA A 320 -2.55 -13.32 21.52
CA ALA A 320 -1.73 -13.47 22.71
C ALA A 320 -0.29 -13.89 22.35
N ALA A 321 -0.13 -14.77 21.35
CA ALA A 321 1.18 -15.15 20.85
C ALA A 321 1.90 -13.98 20.16
N VAL A 322 1.20 -13.19 19.34
CA VAL A 322 1.75 -11.97 18.72
C VAL A 322 2.28 -11.02 19.80
N ALA A 323 1.46 -10.70 20.79
CA ALA A 323 1.84 -9.79 21.87
C ALA A 323 3.02 -10.32 22.71
N ALA A 324 3.11 -11.64 22.91
CA ALA A 324 4.13 -12.25 23.76
C ALA A 324 5.42 -12.66 23.04
N ASN A 325 5.42 -12.69 21.70
CA ASN A 325 6.56 -13.13 20.89
C ASN A 325 7.22 -11.99 20.10
N VAL A 326 6.62 -10.79 20.04
CA VAL A 326 7.28 -9.57 19.53
C VAL A 326 7.94 -8.82 20.68
N PHE A 327 9.27 -8.72 20.63
CA PHE A 327 10.08 -7.94 21.55
C PHE A 327 10.52 -6.66 20.85
N TRP A 328 10.36 -5.53 21.51
CA TRP A 328 10.76 -4.23 20.98
C TRP A 328 11.79 -3.59 21.91
N VAL A 329 12.94 -3.19 21.35
CA VAL A 329 13.95 -2.41 22.07
C VAL A 329 14.42 -1.26 21.19
N GLN A 330 14.48 -0.07 21.77
CA GLN A 330 15.12 1.09 21.15
C GLN A 330 16.56 1.18 21.64
N LEU A 331 17.51 1.14 20.72
CA LEU A 331 18.92 1.20 21.06
C LEU A 331 19.37 2.63 21.32
N HIS A 332 20.31 2.78 22.25
CA HIS A 332 20.93 4.04 22.63
C HIS A 332 22.40 3.82 23.00
N PRO A 333 23.26 4.85 23.03
CA PRO A 333 24.70 4.68 23.26
C PRO A 333 25.07 3.96 24.56
N GLY A 334 24.21 4.02 25.59
CA GLY A 334 24.40 3.28 26.84
C GLY A 334 23.92 1.82 26.85
N PHE A 335 23.44 1.28 25.72
CA PHE A 335 22.91 -0.09 25.62
C PHE A 335 23.95 -0.98 24.96
N GLY A 336 24.56 -1.89 25.73
CA GLY A 336 25.67 -2.72 25.27
C GLY A 336 25.52 -4.19 25.63
N TYR A 337 26.65 -4.90 25.63
CA TYR A 337 26.71 -6.32 25.96
C TYR A 337 26.06 -6.69 27.32
N PRO A 338 26.25 -5.92 28.42
CA PRO A 338 25.67 -6.26 29.73
C PRO A 338 24.14 -6.30 29.74
N GLU A 339 23.50 -5.42 28.97
CA GLU A 339 22.04 -5.33 28.84
C GLU A 339 21.50 -6.33 27.83
N PHE A 340 22.26 -6.61 26.76
CA PHE A 340 21.78 -7.40 25.65
C PHE A 340 22.06 -8.90 25.80
N VAL A 341 23.28 -9.29 26.16
CA VAL A 341 23.67 -10.70 26.29
C VAL A 341 23.71 -11.12 27.75
N ARG A 342 24.58 -10.53 28.55
CA ARG A 342 24.67 -10.77 30.01
C ARG A 342 25.58 -9.78 30.70
N GLY A 343 25.24 -9.42 31.93
CA GLY A 343 26.02 -8.47 32.74
C GLY A 343 26.20 -8.93 34.18
N LEU A 344 27.27 -8.50 34.82
CA LEU A 344 27.43 -8.66 36.28
C LEU A 344 26.53 -7.67 37.02
N ARG A 345 25.73 -8.17 37.95
CA ARG A 345 24.92 -7.36 38.87
C ARG A 345 25.14 -7.80 40.31
N LEU A 346 24.84 -6.90 41.25
CA LEU A 346 24.95 -7.18 42.67
C LEU A 346 23.63 -7.80 43.17
N ASP A 347 23.69 -9.06 43.62
CA ASP A 347 22.61 -9.76 44.31
C ASP A 347 22.95 -9.88 45.80
N GLY A 348 22.46 -8.92 46.58
CA GLY A 348 22.82 -8.82 48.00
C GLY A 348 24.30 -8.45 48.18
N ASP A 349 25.09 -9.38 48.74
CA ASP A 349 26.53 -9.23 48.97
C ASP A 349 27.39 -9.92 47.90
N ARG A 350 26.78 -10.53 46.87
CA ARG A 350 27.48 -11.28 45.83
C ARG A 350 27.26 -10.67 44.46
N THR A 351 28.31 -10.67 43.63
CA THR A 351 28.22 -10.28 42.22
C THR A 351 27.94 -11.53 41.38
N ARG A 352 26.84 -11.52 40.62
CA ARG A 352 26.41 -12.63 39.77
C ARG A 352 26.14 -12.16 38.35
N TYR A 353 26.30 -13.05 37.39
CA TYR A 353 25.88 -12.80 36.01
C TYR A 353 24.36 -12.94 35.88
N HIS A 354 23.74 -11.95 35.25
CA HIS A 354 22.34 -11.95 34.88
C HIS A 354 22.19 -11.99 33.36
N PRO A 355 21.23 -12.77 32.83
CA PRO A 355 20.93 -12.77 31.40
C PRO A 355 20.42 -11.39 30.95
N GLY A 356 20.81 -11.01 29.74
CA GLY A 356 20.32 -9.83 29.06
C GLY A 356 19.02 -10.10 28.28
N LEU A 357 18.69 -9.17 27.40
CA LEU A 357 17.51 -9.25 26.55
C LEU A 357 17.53 -10.48 25.62
N LEU A 358 18.64 -10.74 24.91
CA LEU A 358 18.72 -11.78 23.90
C LEU A 358 18.50 -13.18 24.47
N PRO A 359 19.15 -13.61 25.58
CA PRO A 359 18.81 -14.88 26.22
C PRO A 359 17.36 -14.94 26.68
N SER A 360 16.80 -13.85 27.20
CA SER A 360 15.39 -13.82 27.61
C SER A 360 14.43 -14.06 26.44
N VAL A 361 14.75 -13.56 25.24
CA VAL A 361 14.00 -13.84 24.00
C VAL A 361 14.14 -15.30 23.57
N VAL A 362 15.34 -15.88 23.70
CA VAL A 362 15.60 -17.30 23.40
C VAL A 362 14.85 -18.21 24.38
N ASP A 363 14.89 -17.90 25.68
CA ASP A 363 14.14 -18.61 26.71
C ASP A 363 12.64 -18.50 26.47
N ARG A 364 12.15 -17.33 26.03
CA ARG A 364 10.75 -17.19 25.59
C ARG A 364 10.44 -18.18 24.49
N TYR A 365 11.30 -18.32 23.46
CA TYR A 365 11.06 -19.25 22.37
C TYR A 365 10.95 -20.70 22.85
N HIS A 366 11.91 -21.16 23.66
CA HIS A 366 11.94 -22.53 24.18
C HIS A 366 10.85 -22.81 25.23
N GLY A 367 10.43 -21.80 25.98
CA GLY A 367 9.40 -21.90 27.01
C GLY A 367 7.97 -21.80 26.49
N GLN A 368 7.75 -21.69 25.18
CA GLN A 368 6.41 -21.68 24.61
C GLN A 368 5.72 -23.04 24.81
N ALA A 369 4.59 -23.01 25.50
CA ALA A 369 3.68 -24.13 25.61
C ALA A 369 2.29 -23.66 25.17
N PHE A 370 1.79 -24.23 24.08
CA PHE A 370 0.45 -23.97 23.60
C PHE A 370 -0.48 -25.15 23.91
N PRO A 371 -1.79 -24.91 24.09
CA PRO A 371 -2.76 -25.98 24.34
C PRO A 371 -2.76 -27.03 23.22
N ASP A 372 -3.18 -28.25 23.56
CA ASP A 372 -3.39 -29.35 22.60
C ASP A 372 -2.16 -29.73 21.76
N GLY A 373 -0.96 -29.41 22.26
CA GLY A 373 0.30 -29.73 21.57
C GLY A 373 0.56 -28.90 20.31
N LEU A 374 -0.09 -27.74 20.18
CA LEU A 374 0.18 -26.80 19.08
C LEU A 374 1.67 -26.42 19.05
N ALA A 375 2.23 -26.39 17.85
CA ALA A 375 3.66 -26.14 17.64
C ALA A 375 4.09 -24.75 18.15
N ALA A 376 5.33 -24.62 18.59
CA ALA A 376 5.89 -23.31 18.95
C ALA A 376 5.91 -22.34 17.76
N LEU A 377 5.68 -21.06 18.04
CA LEU A 377 5.71 -19.99 17.04
C LEU A 377 7.05 -19.23 17.07
N PRO A 378 7.39 -18.53 15.99
CA PRO A 378 8.53 -17.64 15.97
C PRO A 378 8.52 -16.58 17.05
N VAL A 379 9.72 -16.08 17.37
CA VAL A 379 9.93 -14.86 18.14
C VAL A 379 10.57 -13.81 17.25
N VAL A 380 10.17 -12.55 17.42
CA VAL A 380 10.70 -11.42 16.65
C VAL A 380 11.30 -10.41 17.62
N LEU A 381 12.53 -10.00 17.38
CA LEU A 381 13.21 -8.95 18.12
C LEU A 381 13.42 -7.75 17.20
N VAL A 382 12.69 -6.67 17.49
CA VAL A 382 12.81 -5.39 16.79
C VAL A 382 13.86 -4.54 17.50
N LEU A 383 14.89 -4.14 16.75
CA LEU A 383 16.01 -3.30 17.16
C LEU A 383 15.84 -1.92 16.53
N ASP A 384 15.12 -1.03 17.21
CA ASP A 384 14.84 0.32 16.74
C ASP A 384 16.08 1.22 16.95
N GLU A 385 16.38 2.09 15.98
CA GLU A 385 17.59 2.94 15.98
C GLU A 385 18.91 2.13 16.07
N ILE A 386 19.02 1.09 15.23
CA ILE A 386 20.04 0.05 15.31
C ILE A 386 21.49 0.58 15.20
N ASN A 387 21.66 1.80 14.67
CA ASN A 387 22.95 2.44 14.41
C ASN A 387 23.44 3.34 15.57
N ARG A 388 22.72 3.42 16.69
CA ARG A 388 23.10 4.21 17.87
C ARG A 388 23.98 3.48 18.89
N THR A 389 24.34 2.24 18.61
CA THR A 389 25.25 1.42 19.44
C THR A 389 26.14 0.57 18.53
N ASP A 390 27.30 0.15 19.05
CA ASP A 390 28.16 -0.82 18.38
C ASP A 390 27.52 -2.20 18.48
N LEU A 391 26.86 -2.63 17.40
CA LEU A 391 26.17 -3.92 17.35
C LEU A 391 27.15 -5.10 17.46
N SER A 392 28.37 -4.99 16.94
CA SER A 392 29.35 -6.07 17.04
C SER A 392 29.72 -6.30 18.51
N ALA A 393 29.97 -5.21 19.25
CA ALA A 393 30.23 -5.28 20.69
C ALA A 393 28.99 -5.71 21.49
N MET A 394 27.80 -5.21 21.15
CA MET A 394 26.55 -5.54 21.82
C MET A 394 26.20 -7.03 21.69
N PHE A 395 26.32 -7.61 20.48
CA PHE A 395 26.03 -9.03 20.25
C PHE A 395 27.13 -9.97 20.77
N GLY A 396 28.38 -9.51 20.84
CA GLY A 396 29.52 -10.31 21.30
C GLY A 396 29.59 -11.67 20.58
N GLU A 397 29.58 -12.77 21.34
CA GLU A 397 29.67 -14.13 20.78
C GLU A 397 28.47 -14.51 19.91
N ALA A 398 27.28 -13.99 20.24
CA ALA A 398 26.05 -14.25 19.50
C ALA A 398 26.10 -13.70 18.07
N PHE A 399 27.02 -12.78 17.78
CA PHE A 399 27.17 -12.18 16.46
C PHE A 399 27.54 -13.20 15.37
N SER A 400 28.26 -14.26 15.75
CA SER A 400 28.58 -15.38 14.86
C SER A 400 27.37 -16.25 14.53
N LEU A 401 26.42 -16.37 15.46
CA LEU A 401 25.20 -17.18 15.32
C LEU A 401 24.18 -16.58 14.36
N LEU A 402 24.32 -15.30 13.99
CA LEU A 402 23.49 -14.65 12.98
C LEU A 402 23.85 -15.06 11.55
N GLU A 403 25.00 -15.70 11.33
CA GLU A 403 25.37 -16.18 10.00
C GLU A 403 24.46 -17.34 9.55
N ALA A 404 24.25 -17.44 8.24
CA ALA A 404 23.41 -18.50 7.66
C ALA A 404 23.98 -19.88 8.03
N GLY A 405 23.12 -20.74 8.57
CA GLY A 405 23.48 -22.09 9.02
C GLY A 405 24.27 -22.15 10.34
N GLN A 406 24.47 -21.04 11.05
CA GLN A 406 25.06 -21.04 12.39
C GLN A 406 24.03 -21.03 13.52
N ARG A 407 22.75 -20.77 13.21
CA ARG A 407 21.66 -20.88 14.18
C ARG A 407 21.52 -22.34 14.66
N GLY A 408 21.08 -22.51 15.90
CA GLY A 408 21.05 -23.79 16.61
C GLY A 408 22.41 -24.27 17.16
N ARG A 409 23.53 -23.67 16.77
CA ARG A 409 24.84 -23.95 17.38
C ARG A 409 24.96 -23.27 18.74
N GLU A 410 25.47 -24.01 19.73
CA GLU A 410 25.76 -23.46 21.05
C GLU A 410 27.10 -22.73 21.07
N VAL A 411 27.12 -21.55 21.69
CA VAL A 411 28.34 -20.85 22.12
C VAL A 411 28.37 -20.74 23.63
N THR A 412 29.54 -20.95 24.22
CA THR A 412 29.75 -20.73 25.66
C THR A 412 29.95 -19.24 25.92
N LEU A 413 29.15 -18.69 26.83
CA LEU A 413 29.25 -17.30 27.24
C LEU A 413 30.38 -17.13 28.28
N PRO A 414 31.20 -16.06 28.18
CA PRO A 414 32.37 -15.88 29.03
C PRO A 414 32.00 -15.64 30.49
N GLY A 415 32.79 -16.23 31.39
CA GLY A 415 32.59 -16.17 32.84
C GLY A 415 31.51 -17.14 33.33
N SER A 416 31.62 -17.55 34.60
CA SER A 416 30.65 -18.42 35.27
C SER A 416 30.38 -17.90 36.67
N ASN A 417 29.17 -18.14 37.19
CA ASN A 417 28.93 -17.96 38.62
C ASN A 417 29.64 -19.10 39.38
N PRO A 418 30.16 -18.88 40.61
CA PRO A 418 30.98 -19.87 41.33
C PRO A 418 30.34 -21.25 41.52
N ASP A 419 29.01 -21.31 41.52
CA ASP A 419 28.21 -22.51 41.79
C ASP A 419 27.44 -23.03 40.54
N GLU A 420 27.75 -22.51 39.34
CA GLU A 420 27.00 -22.81 38.11
C GLU A 420 27.93 -23.23 36.98
N GLN A 421 27.42 -24.07 36.08
CA GLN A 421 28.11 -24.37 34.83
C GLN A 421 28.20 -23.12 33.96
N PRO A 422 29.21 -23.01 33.08
CA PRO A 422 29.26 -21.92 32.10
C PRO A 422 27.95 -21.86 31.30
N ALA A 423 27.32 -20.69 31.28
CA ALA A 423 26.11 -20.49 30.51
C ALA A 423 26.39 -20.62 29.02
N THR A 424 25.46 -21.22 28.28
CA THR A 424 25.50 -21.33 26.82
C THR A 424 24.38 -20.52 26.18
N LEU A 425 24.55 -20.17 24.91
CA LEU A 425 23.54 -19.51 24.10
C LEU A 425 23.48 -20.17 22.72
N ALA A 426 22.28 -20.49 22.25
CA ALA A 426 22.01 -20.91 20.89
C ALA A 426 20.83 -20.10 20.35
N LEU A 427 20.99 -19.47 19.19
CA LEU A 427 19.88 -18.74 18.56
C LEU A 427 18.97 -19.72 17.83
N PRO A 428 17.65 -19.71 18.05
CA PRO A 428 16.75 -20.59 17.32
C PRO A 428 16.63 -20.15 15.85
N GLU A 429 16.32 -21.11 14.98
CA GLU A 429 16.06 -20.86 13.54
C GLU A 429 14.86 -19.91 13.33
N ASP A 430 13.92 -19.92 14.28
CA ASP A 430 12.71 -19.12 14.27
C ASP A 430 12.81 -17.78 15.04
N LEU A 431 14.03 -17.31 15.35
CA LEU A 431 14.25 -15.95 15.85
C LEU A 431 14.44 -14.99 14.66
N TYR A 432 13.56 -14.00 14.53
CA TYR A 432 13.66 -12.98 13.50
C TYR A 432 14.18 -11.67 14.09
N LEU A 433 15.07 -10.99 13.38
CA LEU A 433 15.55 -9.65 13.76
C LEU A 433 15.08 -8.61 12.75
N ILE A 434 14.47 -7.52 13.24
CA ILE A 434 14.08 -6.40 12.41
C ILE A 434 14.75 -5.15 12.95
N GLY A 435 15.70 -4.60 12.22
CA GLY A 435 16.34 -3.33 12.55
C GLY A 435 15.61 -2.15 11.90
N THR A 436 15.59 -1.01 12.56
CA THR A 436 15.30 0.28 11.90
C THR A 436 16.52 1.19 11.97
N MET A 437 16.74 2.01 10.96
CA MET A 437 17.90 2.91 10.90
C MET A 437 17.55 4.25 10.26
N ASN A 438 17.83 5.36 10.95
CA ASN A 438 17.87 6.68 10.34
C ASN A 438 19.27 6.97 9.77
N GLU A 439 19.35 7.42 8.52
CA GLU A 439 20.63 7.60 7.83
C GLU A 439 21.44 8.84 8.25
N ILE A 440 20.77 9.85 8.81
CA ILE A 440 21.35 11.18 9.05
C ILE A 440 21.62 11.49 10.52
N ASP A 441 21.42 10.52 11.43
CA ASP A 441 21.70 10.74 12.84
C ASP A 441 23.19 11.05 13.04
N GLN A 442 23.50 12.11 13.78
CA GLN A 442 24.87 12.58 13.99
C GLN A 442 25.65 11.74 15.02
N SER A 443 24.96 10.86 15.77
CA SER A 443 25.52 10.02 16.84
C SER A 443 25.69 8.55 16.42
N VAL A 444 26.06 8.32 15.16
CA VAL A 444 26.00 7.00 14.54
C VAL A 444 27.36 6.31 14.59
N GLU A 445 27.37 5.11 15.17
CA GLU A 445 28.50 4.20 15.07
C GLU A 445 28.61 3.66 13.65
N THR A 446 29.83 3.55 13.11
CA THR A 446 30.01 3.02 11.75
C THR A 446 29.66 1.53 11.73
N LEU A 447 28.56 1.18 11.05
CA LEU A 447 28.15 -0.21 10.83
C LEU A 447 29.22 -0.98 10.04
N ASP A 448 29.81 -1.99 10.69
CA ASP A 448 30.84 -2.83 10.10
C ASP A 448 30.31 -3.62 8.88
N PHE A 449 31.19 -3.87 7.92
CA PHE A 449 30.96 -4.72 6.76
C PHE A 449 30.54 -6.15 7.14
N ALA A 450 30.92 -6.63 8.33
CA ALA A 450 30.44 -7.91 8.87
C ALA A 450 28.94 -7.89 9.18
N LEU A 451 28.39 -6.79 9.70
CA LEU A 451 26.96 -6.59 9.96
C LEU A 451 26.18 -6.54 8.65
N ARG A 452 26.68 -5.75 7.68
CA ARG A 452 26.01 -5.60 6.38
C ARG A 452 25.76 -6.92 5.66
N ARG A 453 26.65 -7.91 5.80
CA ARG A 453 26.53 -9.24 5.18
C ARG A 453 25.52 -10.17 5.88
N ARG A 454 25.23 -9.91 7.15
CA ARG A 454 24.31 -10.72 7.97
C ARG A 454 22.87 -10.27 7.82
N PHE A 455 22.61 -8.98 7.66
CA PHE A 455 21.28 -8.41 7.48
C PHE A 455 20.93 -8.23 6.00
N LEU A 456 19.65 -8.40 5.64
CA LEU A 456 19.11 -7.75 4.45
C LEU A 456 18.91 -6.27 4.71
N TRP A 457 19.00 -5.45 3.66
CA TRP A 457 18.84 -4.01 3.76
C TRP A 457 17.73 -3.60 2.83
N ARG A 458 16.71 -2.95 3.39
CA ARG A 458 15.61 -2.40 2.64
C ARG A 458 15.55 -0.91 2.87
N GLU A 459 15.66 -0.17 1.79
CA GLU A 459 15.44 1.26 1.80
C GLU A 459 13.95 1.55 1.92
N CYS A 460 13.60 2.46 2.81
CA CYS A 460 12.26 3.03 2.96
C CYS A 460 12.33 4.50 2.55
N PRO A 461 12.28 4.80 1.24
CA PRO A 461 12.36 6.17 0.75
C PRO A 461 11.06 6.94 1.02
N PHE A 462 11.06 8.22 0.66
CA PHE A 462 9.81 8.93 0.45
C PHE A 462 9.15 8.43 -0.84
N GLU A 463 7.84 8.22 -0.77
CA GLU A 463 6.97 7.72 -1.81
C GLU A 463 5.69 8.56 -1.83
N ARG A 464 5.43 9.11 -2.99
CA ARG A 464 4.30 10.00 -3.22
C ARG A 464 2.97 9.32 -2.89
N GLU A 465 2.79 8.07 -3.30
CA GLU A 465 1.58 7.29 -3.10
C GLU A 465 1.36 7.00 -1.62
N THR A 466 2.40 6.56 -0.91
CA THR A 466 2.38 6.33 0.54
C THR A 466 2.00 7.60 1.30
N LEU A 467 2.48 8.78 0.88
CA LEU A 467 2.04 10.05 1.46
C LEU A 467 0.52 10.26 1.30
N LEU A 468 -0.02 10.02 0.11
CA LEU A 468 -1.44 10.21 -0.18
C LEU A 468 -2.31 9.24 0.62
N GLU A 469 -1.87 7.99 0.77
CA GLU A 469 -2.55 7.00 1.61
C GLU A 469 -2.58 7.42 3.09
N ILE A 470 -1.45 7.89 3.62
CA ILE A 470 -1.38 8.41 5.01
C ILE A 470 -2.31 9.62 5.19
N ILE A 471 -2.34 10.53 4.21
CA ILE A 471 -3.23 11.70 4.25
C ILE A 471 -4.69 11.26 4.23
N GLN A 472 -5.05 10.31 3.37
CA GLN A 472 -6.41 9.79 3.25
C GLN A 472 -6.88 9.11 4.54
N ASP A 473 -6.04 8.27 5.15
CA ASP A 473 -6.33 7.62 6.43
C ASP A 473 -6.56 8.63 7.57
N ARG A 474 -5.68 9.64 7.67
CA ARG A 474 -5.80 10.71 8.67
C ARG A 474 -6.98 11.67 8.42
N TRP A 475 -7.52 11.70 7.19
CA TRP A 475 -8.51 12.68 6.77
C TRP A 475 -9.78 12.63 7.62
N ALA A 476 -10.32 11.43 7.87
CA ALA A 476 -11.58 11.25 8.58
C ALA A 476 -11.52 11.74 10.03
N GLY A 477 -10.37 11.60 10.69
CA GLY A 477 -10.17 12.04 12.08
C GLY A 477 -9.94 13.54 12.24
N ALA A 478 -9.32 14.17 11.24
CA ALA A 478 -8.80 15.53 11.36
C ALA A 478 -9.57 16.58 10.56
N VAL A 479 -10.16 16.22 9.42
CA VAL A 479 -10.86 17.16 8.52
C VAL A 479 -12.36 16.91 8.56
N ARG A 480 -13.11 17.83 9.17
CA ARG A 480 -14.57 17.70 9.33
C ARG A 480 -15.33 18.46 8.25
N GLY A 481 -16.29 17.78 7.62
CA GLY A 481 -17.26 18.39 6.72
C GLY A 481 -16.71 18.76 5.33
N VAL A 482 -15.54 18.22 4.96
CA VAL A 482 -15.01 18.27 3.60
C VAL A 482 -14.65 16.82 3.21
N PRO A 483 -15.30 16.23 2.19
CA PRO A 483 -14.90 14.92 1.68
C PRO A 483 -13.48 14.95 1.10
N TYR A 484 -12.73 13.86 1.25
CA TYR A 484 -11.35 13.76 0.75
C TYR A 484 -11.23 14.11 -0.74
N ASP A 485 -12.14 13.61 -1.57
CA ASP A 485 -12.14 13.83 -3.02
C ASP A 485 -12.12 15.29 -3.44
N TYR A 486 -12.74 16.16 -2.63
CA TYR A 486 -12.83 17.59 -2.95
C TYR A 486 -11.44 18.25 -2.86
N ALA A 487 -10.53 17.65 -2.09
CA ALA A 487 -9.15 18.07 -1.96
C ALA A 487 -8.18 17.14 -2.72
N ALA A 488 -8.62 16.00 -3.25
CA ALA A 488 -7.74 14.95 -3.79
C ALA A 488 -6.82 15.46 -4.90
N GLU A 489 -7.30 16.28 -5.83
CA GLU A 489 -6.47 16.85 -6.89
C GLU A 489 -5.37 17.77 -6.34
N GLN A 490 -5.71 18.60 -5.35
CA GLN A 490 -4.76 19.51 -4.71
C GLN A 490 -3.80 18.77 -3.78
N LEU A 491 -4.24 17.68 -3.17
CA LEU A 491 -3.40 16.79 -2.38
C LEU A 491 -2.44 15.99 -3.27
N ALA A 492 -2.88 15.56 -4.46
CA ALA A 492 -2.01 14.96 -5.47
C ALA A 492 -0.94 15.95 -5.91
N ARG A 493 -1.33 17.19 -6.25
CA ARG A 493 -0.38 18.27 -6.54
C ARG A 493 0.57 18.54 -5.37
N PHE A 494 0.07 18.50 -4.13
CA PHE A 494 0.89 18.64 -2.94
C PHE A 494 1.92 17.52 -2.78
N ALA A 495 1.53 16.28 -3.06
CA ALA A 495 2.44 15.15 -3.06
C ALA A 495 3.51 15.30 -4.16
N ASP A 496 3.15 15.80 -5.35
CA ASP A 496 4.14 16.13 -6.40
C ASP A 496 5.13 17.22 -5.93
N HIS A 497 4.65 18.23 -5.20
CA HIS A 497 5.51 19.28 -4.64
C HIS A 497 6.42 18.77 -3.51
N ALA A 498 5.94 17.82 -2.69
CA ALA A 498 6.74 17.13 -1.69
C ALA A 498 7.86 16.29 -2.33
N GLU A 499 7.53 15.55 -3.40
CA GLU A 499 8.49 14.80 -4.19
C GLU A 499 9.54 15.72 -4.83
N ARG A 500 9.12 16.82 -5.45
CA ARG A 500 10.03 17.84 -6.02
C ARG A 500 10.95 18.46 -4.97
N LEU A 501 10.45 18.72 -3.76
CA LEU A 501 11.30 19.17 -2.65
C LEU A 501 12.39 18.14 -2.34
N ASN A 502 12.05 16.86 -2.27
CA ASN A 502 13.01 15.78 -2.02
C ASN A 502 14.03 15.60 -3.18
N ILE A 503 13.59 15.79 -4.43
CA ILE A 503 14.50 15.86 -5.59
C ILE A 503 15.47 17.04 -5.42
N ALA A 504 14.97 18.23 -5.11
CA ALA A 504 15.81 19.42 -4.92
C ALA A 504 16.84 19.25 -3.78
N ILE A 505 16.44 18.58 -2.69
CA ILE A 505 17.33 18.21 -1.57
C ILE A 505 18.43 17.25 -2.06
N SER A 506 18.10 16.27 -2.90
CA SER A 506 19.08 15.31 -3.42
C SER A 506 20.07 15.92 -4.40
N GLU A 507 19.64 16.92 -5.15
CA GLU A 507 20.48 17.66 -6.10
C GLU A 507 21.37 18.71 -5.43
N SER A 508 21.16 19.01 -4.15
CA SER A 508 22.01 19.94 -3.41
C SER A 508 23.42 19.37 -3.27
N ALA A 509 24.45 20.21 -3.44
CA ALA A 509 25.84 19.78 -3.35
C ALA A 509 26.27 19.43 -1.91
N VAL A 510 25.52 19.89 -0.91
CA VAL A 510 25.81 19.75 0.52
C VAL A 510 24.87 18.77 1.24
N LEU A 511 23.68 18.55 0.68
CA LEU A 511 22.75 17.53 1.13
C LEU A 511 22.80 16.32 0.17
N GLY A 512 21.98 15.30 0.43
CA GLY A 512 21.88 14.11 -0.40
C GLY A 512 20.58 13.35 -0.13
N ARG A 513 20.42 12.19 -0.75
CA ARG A 513 19.18 11.39 -0.67
C ARG A 513 18.77 11.03 0.78
N ALA A 514 19.74 10.77 1.65
CA ALA A 514 19.52 10.47 3.07
C ALA A 514 18.78 11.60 3.83
N TYR A 515 18.84 12.84 3.32
CA TYR A 515 18.21 14.03 3.91
C TYR A 515 16.81 14.30 3.36
N HIS A 516 16.22 13.40 2.59
CA HIS A 516 14.81 13.52 2.21
C HIS A 516 13.93 13.74 3.45
N VAL A 517 12.88 14.53 3.26
CA VAL A 517 11.84 14.68 4.26
C VAL A 517 10.86 13.51 4.11
N GLY A 518 10.61 12.80 5.20
CA GLY A 518 9.70 11.65 5.21
C GLY A 518 8.21 12.02 5.17
N HIS A 519 7.37 11.04 4.84
CA HIS A 519 5.91 11.18 4.72
C HIS A 519 5.26 11.83 5.93
N THR A 520 5.70 11.49 7.15
CA THR A 520 5.04 11.94 8.38
C THR A 520 5.05 13.46 8.53
N TYR A 521 6.13 14.12 8.11
CA TYR A 521 6.24 15.57 8.15
C TYR A 521 5.27 16.23 7.17
N PHE A 522 5.17 15.71 5.94
CA PHE A 522 4.22 16.22 4.95
C PHE A 522 2.77 15.93 5.34
N ALA A 523 2.48 14.77 5.94
CA ALA A 523 1.15 14.35 6.36
C ALA A 523 0.54 15.26 7.45
N ASP A 524 1.35 16.06 8.15
CA ASP A 524 0.86 17.11 9.06
C ASP A 524 -0.01 18.16 8.35
N ILE A 525 0.03 18.23 7.01
CA ILE A 525 -0.88 19.08 6.23
C ILE A 525 -2.35 18.84 6.60
N VAL A 526 -2.72 17.60 6.93
CA VAL A 526 -4.07 17.22 7.31
C VAL A 526 -4.50 17.93 8.59
N PHE A 527 -3.60 18.05 9.57
CA PHE A 527 -3.84 18.79 10.81
C PHE A 527 -4.05 20.28 10.54
N PHE A 528 -3.14 20.91 9.78
CA PHE A 528 -3.24 22.34 9.45
C PHE A 528 -4.49 22.66 8.62
N LEU A 529 -4.87 21.79 7.69
CA LEU A 529 -6.11 21.87 6.93
C LEU A 529 -7.34 21.79 7.85
N GLY A 530 -7.38 20.81 8.76
CA GLY A 530 -8.48 20.65 9.71
C GLY A 530 -8.72 21.89 10.57
N ILE A 531 -7.65 22.45 11.15
CA ILE A 531 -7.71 23.68 11.94
C ILE A 531 -8.19 24.85 11.09
N TRP A 532 -7.60 25.05 9.92
CA TRP A 532 -7.95 26.17 9.04
C TRP A 532 -9.39 26.11 8.54
N LEU A 533 -9.91 24.92 8.23
CA LEU A 533 -11.30 24.73 7.84
C LEU A 533 -12.27 24.95 8.99
N SER A 534 -11.89 24.61 10.23
CA SER A 534 -12.74 24.81 11.41
C SER A 534 -12.95 26.29 11.77
N THR A 535 -12.00 27.16 11.40
CA THR A 535 -12.04 28.59 11.72
C THR A 535 -12.80 29.43 10.66
N ARG A 536 -13.22 28.82 9.54
CA ARG A 536 -13.87 29.54 8.43
C ARG A 536 -15.39 29.45 8.44
N LYS A 537 -16.05 30.60 8.25
CA LYS A 537 -17.51 30.71 8.10
C LYS A 537 -18.00 30.22 6.72
N SER A 538 -17.22 30.41 5.66
CA SER A 538 -17.53 29.94 4.30
C SER A 538 -16.38 29.09 3.74
N ARG A 539 -16.71 27.92 3.22
CA ARG A 539 -15.74 26.96 2.67
C ARG A 539 -15.55 27.21 1.17
N PRO A 540 -14.33 27.09 0.62
CA PRO A 540 -14.13 27.10 -0.83
C PRO A 540 -14.96 25.96 -1.46
N ALA A 541 -15.84 26.29 -2.41
CA ALA A 541 -16.65 25.31 -3.12
C ALA A 541 -15.82 24.48 -4.12
N ASN A 542 -14.68 25.02 -4.58
CA ASN A 542 -13.91 24.50 -5.71
C ASN A 542 -12.45 24.13 -5.33
N GLY A 543 -12.23 23.42 -4.23
CA GLY A 543 -10.93 22.77 -4.01
C GLY A 543 -9.73 23.66 -3.64
N GLY A 544 -9.88 24.99 -3.53
CA GLY A 544 -8.77 25.92 -3.24
C GLY A 544 -8.23 25.90 -1.80
N TYR A 545 -7.98 24.70 -1.26
CA TYR A 545 -7.59 24.46 0.13
C TYR A 545 -6.08 24.66 0.35
N LEU A 546 -5.27 24.32 -0.65
CA LEU A 546 -3.81 24.42 -0.59
C LEU A 546 -3.28 25.53 -1.50
N TRP A 547 -3.80 25.65 -2.72
CA TRP A 547 -3.52 26.77 -3.62
C TRP A 547 -4.79 27.51 -4.02
N ARG A 548 -4.69 28.83 -4.23
CA ARG A 548 -5.78 29.65 -4.74
C ARG A 548 -5.63 29.88 -6.25
N GLN A 549 -6.59 29.36 -7.02
CA GLN A 549 -6.72 29.71 -8.44
C GLN A 549 -7.19 31.16 -8.64
N PRO A 550 -6.79 31.86 -9.73
CA PRO A 550 -5.97 31.41 -10.86
C PRO A 550 -4.45 31.69 -10.71
N ARG A 551 -4.00 32.24 -9.57
CA ARG A 551 -2.60 32.70 -9.39
C ARG A 551 -1.73 31.70 -8.64
N ASP A 552 -2.22 30.48 -8.43
CA ASP A 552 -1.55 29.44 -7.63
C ASP A 552 -0.95 29.97 -6.32
N GLN A 553 -1.68 30.84 -5.62
CA GLN A 553 -1.16 31.44 -4.39
C GLN A 553 -1.28 30.42 -3.24
N PRO A 554 -0.19 30.11 -2.51
CA PRO A 554 -0.25 29.19 -1.38
C PRO A 554 -1.20 29.70 -0.29
N GLN A 555 -2.03 28.80 0.23
CA GLN A 555 -2.97 29.05 1.32
C GLN A 555 -2.29 28.88 2.69
N PRO A 556 -2.89 29.41 3.77
CA PRO A 556 -2.33 29.31 5.12
C PRO A 556 -1.89 27.90 5.56
N PRO A 557 -2.63 26.80 5.27
CA PRO A 557 -2.20 25.46 5.66
C PRO A 557 -0.81 25.05 5.13
N LEU A 558 -0.48 25.40 3.87
CA LEU A 558 0.85 25.15 3.30
C LEU A 558 1.93 26.00 3.97
N LEU A 559 1.61 27.26 4.27
CA LEU A 559 2.54 28.19 4.92
C LEU A 559 2.81 27.76 6.37
N ASP A 560 1.80 27.29 7.08
CA ASP A 560 1.93 26.73 8.43
C ASP A 560 2.75 25.44 8.41
N LEU A 561 2.48 24.52 7.48
CA LEU A 561 3.29 23.32 7.31
C LEU A 561 4.76 23.65 7.04
N TRP A 562 5.02 24.56 6.11
CA TRP A 562 6.38 25.02 5.81
C TRP A 562 7.04 25.62 7.05
N SER A 563 6.43 26.61 7.69
CA SER A 563 7.06 27.36 8.77
C SER A 563 7.22 26.59 10.07
N ARG A 564 6.36 25.61 10.35
CA ARG A 564 6.30 24.91 11.64
C ARG A 564 6.85 23.49 11.60
N SER A 565 6.85 22.82 10.45
CA SER A 565 7.31 21.43 10.33
C SER A 565 8.55 21.34 9.44
N LEU A 566 8.46 21.79 8.18
CA LEU A 566 9.54 21.59 7.19
C LEU A 566 10.75 22.51 7.41
N LYS A 567 10.51 23.80 7.62
CA LYS A 567 11.57 24.81 7.73
C LYS A 567 12.52 24.52 8.92
N PRO A 568 12.04 24.26 10.15
CA PRO A 568 12.95 23.97 11.28
C PRO A 568 13.84 22.75 11.03
N LEU A 569 13.30 21.71 10.39
CA LEU A 569 14.04 20.50 10.03
C LEU A 569 15.14 20.80 9.00
N LEU A 570 14.79 21.49 7.91
CA LEU A 570 15.73 21.83 6.85
C LEU A 570 16.80 22.82 7.32
N GLU A 571 16.47 23.75 8.22
CA GLU A 571 17.43 24.64 8.87
C GLU A 571 18.46 23.85 9.69
N GLN A 572 18.03 22.78 10.35
CA GLN A 572 18.94 21.87 11.06
C GLN A 572 19.82 21.07 10.09
N TYR A 573 19.28 20.59 8.97
CA TYR A 573 20.06 19.87 7.95
C TYR A 573 21.15 20.73 7.33
N LEU A 574 20.87 22.03 7.13
CA LEU A 574 21.81 23.00 6.58
C LEU A 574 22.62 23.73 7.67
N ALA A 575 22.61 23.24 8.92
CA ALA A 575 23.37 23.86 9.99
C ALA A 575 24.88 23.78 9.68
N GLY A 576 25.55 24.94 9.65
CA GLY A 576 26.98 25.04 9.33
C GLY A 576 27.30 25.10 7.83
N VAL A 577 26.29 25.23 6.97
CA VAL A 577 26.45 25.42 5.52
C VAL A 577 26.47 26.93 5.18
N ASP A 578 27.44 27.36 4.36
CA ASP A 578 27.65 28.77 4.01
C ASP A 578 26.51 29.38 3.16
N ASP A 579 25.90 28.60 2.25
CA ASP A 579 24.81 29.03 1.37
C ASP A 579 23.41 28.67 1.89
N ARG A 580 23.28 28.45 3.22
CA ARG A 580 22.03 28.02 3.87
C ARG A 580 20.81 28.83 3.44
N ASP A 581 20.88 30.15 3.49
CA ASP A 581 19.72 31.01 3.24
C ASP A 581 19.27 30.91 1.75
N GLU A 582 20.21 30.78 0.82
CA GLU A 582 19.93 30.56 -0.61
C GLU A 582 19.29 29.18 -0.86
N GLN A 583 19.82 28.12 -0.24
CA GLN A 583 19.25 26.77 -0.31
C GLN A 583 17.84 26.73 0.29
N MET A 584 17.63 27.38 1.43
CA MET A 584 16.31 27.47 2.06
C MET A 584 15.29 28.20 1.19
N ASP A 585 15.69 29.29 0.53
CA ASP A 585 14.83 30.01 -0.41
C ASP A 585 14.54 29.20 -1.68
N ARG A 586 15.50 28.41 -2.16
CA ARG A 586 15.29 27.44 -3.26
C ARG A 586 14.28 26.38 -2.85
N PHE A 587 14.47 25.72 -1.72
CA PHE A 587 13.57 24.68 -1.21
C PHE A 587 12.16 25.22 -0.98
N ARG A 588 12.03 26.43 -0.42
CA ARG A 588 10.75 27.09 -0.22
C ARG A 588 10.01 27.32 -1.53
N ARG A 589 10.70 27.83 -2.55
CA ARG A 589 10.13 28.09 -3.88
C ARG A 589 9.67 26.81 -4.55
N VAL A 590 10.50 25.77 -4.54
CA VAL A 590 10.16 24.45 -5.10
C VAL A 590 8.91 23.88 -4.42
N PHE A 591 8.87 23.87 -3.09
CA PHE A 591 7.76 23.30 -2.34
C PHE A 591 6.45 24.09 -2.50
N LEU A 592 6.52 25.43 -2.46
CA LEU A 592 5.31 26.27 -2.57
C LEU A 592 4.85 26.47 -4.04
N GLY A 593 5.69 26.13 -5.01
CA GLY A 593 5.44 26.37 -6.44
C GLY A 593 5.56 27.84 -6.83
N GLN A 594 6.55 28.55 -6.27
CA GLN A 594 6.78 29.99 -6.44
C GLN A 594 8.00 30.31 -7.30
#